data_AF-T0RIP5-F1
#
_entry.id   AF-T0RIP5-F1
#
_cell.length_a   1.000
_cell.length_b   1.000
_cell.length_c   1.000
_cell.angle_alpha   90.00
_cell.angle_beta   90.00
_cell.angle_gamma   90.00
#
_symmetry.space_group_name_H-M   'P 1'
#
loop_
_entity.id
_entity.type
_entity.pdbx_description
1 polymer ?
#
loop_
_entity_poly.entity_id
_entity_poly.type
_entity_poly.pdbx_seq_one_letter_code
_entity_poly.pdbx_strand_id
1 'polypeptide(L)'
;MNFRNRLTLLMILPAFVLTSCGSSSDDARPSVAESVKKQDEFSFSSNPLQYKNTHFDCGDTTQFDALFNIYSYENSGIVLNDKVSLEALYDGSPVVKRADSKFINSTIYGREMSDTYKLVFNDDNQIIGGTNVSGGVSGGPLKICGNQLIERESVQHIAADILTSLDLSFHALELTGKANKVLPITVFTHPIVSTTYEYYHESSDDMVYSEKSVMTDNAFYYNSGLYFIPHSKEFKNYLGDKHVDYWEIPFVASHEYGHHIFASFFPESQGQLNLKATLKHTCFEGHKELNRVLKNTSGSSQEAFSQRQVTTQDVLSSFNEGFADLFAYFTLDKAKASLDGIFGFDDEREVDSLFFANFKVKAFSKEVAEVFFSTYDYSQSSTLGTFQDTHTIGAIAAARINLILEKAQLTNVMKLNVILDWLELMNAEFDAKVGLEVEEYMFEGLNAFKTVFLRQVGQEQLTAEQLKDFQEAFPYYAEKF
;
A
#
# COMPACT_ATOMS: atom_id res chain seq x y z
N MET A 1 -7.12 -44.03 -43.84
CA MET A 1 -6.64 -44.93 -42.76
C MET A 1 -7.11 -44.34 -41.43
N ASN A 2 -8.01 -45.06 -40.76
CA ASN A 2 -8.54 -44.75 -39.44
C ASN A 2 -7.46 -45.01 -38.37
N PHE A 3 -7.46 -44.24 -37.27
CA PHE A 3 -7.62 -44.80 -35.92
C PHE A 3 -7.91 -43.69 -34.89
N ARG A 4 -9.12 -43.74 -34.33
CA ARG A 4 -9.56 -43.12 -33.08
C ARG A 4 -9.07 -43.96 -31.89
N ASN A 5 -8.84 -43.33 -30.74
CA ASN A 5 -9.07 -43.83 -29.36
C ASN A 5 -8.80 -42.63 -28.42
N ARG A 6 -9.79 -41.93 -27.83
CA ARG A 6 -10.62 -42.27 -26.66
C ARG A 6 -9.84 -42.90 -25.51
N LEU A 7 -9.60 -42.11 -24.44
CA LEU A 7 -9.49 -42.63 -23.09
C LEU A 7 -10.39 -41.80 -22.17
N THR A 8 -11.26 -42.52 -21.47
CA THR A 8 -12.22 -42.08 -20.45
C THR A 8 -11.71 -42.60 -19.12
N LEU A 9 -11.65 -41.78 -18.07
CA LEU A 9 -11.49 -42.24 -16.67
C LEU A 9 -12.14 -41.18 -15.75
N LEU A 10 -13.41 -41.33 -15.36
CA LEU A 10 -13.98 -42.03 -14.20
C LEU A 10 -13.75 -41.33 -12.84
N MET A 11 -14.87 -40.86 -12.28
CA MET A 11 -15.08 -40.26 -10.97
C MET A 11 -14.70 -41.17 -9.81
N ILE A 12 -14.26 -40.60 -8.69
CA ILE A 12 -14.55 -41.14 -7.34
C ILE A 12 -14.87 -39.97 -6.39
N LEU A 13 -16.08 -40.03 -5.84
CA LEU A 13 -16.64 -39.23 -4.74
C LEU A 13 -16.73 -40.16 -3.52
N PRO A 14 -16.50 -39.69 -2.28
CA PRO A 14 -17.09 -40.34 -1.12
C PRO A 14 -18.08 -39.39 -0.43
N ALA A 15 -19.33 -39.83 -0.40
CA ALA A 15 -20.34 -39.44 0.57
C ALA A 15 -20.24 -40.33 1.84
N PHE A 16 -21.05 -40.01 2.86
CA PHE A 16 -21.27 -40.63 4.19
C PHE A 16 -20.60 -39.83 5.34
N VAL A 17 -21.27 -39.44 6.44
CA VAL A 17 -22.46 -39.98 7.14
C VAL A 17 -23.25 -38.83 7.82
N LEU A 18 -24.58 -38.85 7.66
CA LEU A 18 -25.55 -38.19 8.56
C LEU A 18 -25.75 -39.07 9.81
N THR A 19 -25.64 -38.48 11.00
CA THR A 19 -26.30 -39.03 12.21
C THR A 19 -27.10 -37.92 12.88
N SER A 20 -28.34 -38.27 13.21
CA SER A 20 -29.33 -37.45 13.89
C SER A 20 -29.49 -37.91 15.33
N CYS A 21 -29.62 -36.98 16.26
CA CYS A 21 -30.34 -37.08 17.54
C CYS A 21 -30.61 -35.60 17.92
N GLY A 22 -31.74 -35.11 18.38
CA GLY A 22 -33.02 -35.65 18.84
C GLY A 22 -33.68 -34.47 19.57
N SER A 23 -34.98 -34.26 19.41
CA SER A 23 -35.71 -33.15 20.02
C SER A 23 -35.96 -33.38 21.52
N SER A 24 -35.78 -32.34 22.33
CA SER A 24 -36.60 -32.14 23.53
C SER A 24 -36.76 -30.65 23.80
N SER A 25 -38.00 -30.19 23.71
CA SER A 25 -38.51 -28.97 24.29
C SER A 25 -38.42 -29.04 25.81
N ASP A 26 -37.87 -28.00 26.45
CA ASP A 26 -38.32 -27.58 27.78
C ASP A 26 -37.98 -26.10 28.01
N ASP A 27 -39.01 -25.37 28.42
CA ASP A 27 -39.00 -23.98 28.86
C ASP A 27 -38.17 -23.81 30.15
N ALA A 28 -37.17 -22.92 30.11
CA ALA A 28 -36.72 -22.20 31.29
C ALA A 28 -35.96 -20.93 30.88
N ARG A 29 -36.55 -19.76 31.15
CA ARG A 29 -35.80 -18.51 31.26
C ARG A 29 -34.85 -18.60 32.47
N PRO A 30 -33.54 -18.32 32.33
CA PRO A 30 -32.72 -17.94 33.46
C PRO A 30 -32.73 -16.42 33.63
N SER A 31 -32.83 -16.05 34.89
CA SER A 31 -32.85 -14.70 35.45
C SER A 31 -31.56 -13.92 35.20
N VAL A 32 -31.75 -12.61 35.17
CA VAL A 32 -30.76 -11.54 35.33
C VAL A 32 -29.75 -11.82 36.45
N ALA A 33 -28.52 -11.33 36.22
CA ALA A 33 -27.38 -11.18 37.12
C ALA A 33 -26.41 -12.37 37.23
N GLU A 34 -25.54 -12.49 36.23
CA GLU A 34 -24.15 -12.93 36.47
C GLU A 34 -23.21 -11.82 36.03
N SER A 35 -22.38 -11.37 36.98
CA SER A 35 -21.24 -10.48 36.77
C SER A 35 -20.44 -10.92 35.55
N VAL A 36 -20.34 -10.04 34.56
CA VAL A 36 -19.46 -10.20 33.39
C VAL A 36 -18.06 -10.48 33.92
N LYS A 37 -17.64 -11.74 33.83
CA LYS A 37 -16.23 -12.11 33.99
C LYS A 37 -15.45 -11.29 32.97
N LYS A 38 -14.39 -10.60 33.40
CA LYS A 38 -13.33 -10.10 32.53
C LYS A 38 -12.96 -11.25 31.59
N GLN A 39 -13.44 -11.17 30.36
CA GLN A 39 -13.17 -12.16 29.34
C GLN A 39 -11.81 -11.82 28.77
N ASP A 40 -10.92 -12.81 28.80
CA ASP A 40 -9.53 -12.68 28.42
C ASP A 40 -9.36 -12.06 27.03
N GLU A 41 -8.31 -11.26 26.90
CA GLU A 41 -7.86 -10.52 25.71
C GLU A 41 -7.93 -11.40 24.44
N PHE A 42 -8.90 -11.13 23.56
CA PHE A 42 -8.79 -11.53 22.16
C PHE A 42 -7.94 -10.48 21.44
N SER A 43 -6.62 -10.60 21.50
CA SER A 43 -5.74 -9.73 20.73
C SER A 43 -5.76 -10.14 19.26
N PHE A 44 -6.27 -9.27 18.39
CA PHE A 44 -6.04 -9.34 16.93
C PHE A 44 -4.60 -8.91 16.56
N SER A 45 -3.68 -8.89 17.53
CA SER A 45 -2.28 -8.63 17.25
C SER A 45 -1.67 -9.86 16.58
N SER A 46 -1.52 -9.78 15.26
CA SER A 46 -0.44 -10.48 14.60
C SER A 46 0.87 -10.20 15.36
N ASN A 47 1.69 -11.22 15.57
CA ASN A 47 2.91 -11.05 16.35
C ASN A 47 3.95 -10.42 15.44
N PRO A 48 4.32 -9.12 15.58
CA PRO A 48 5.31 -8.52 14.70
C PRO A 48 6.64 -9.24 14.85
N LEU A 49 7.31 -9.49 13.72
CA LEU A 49 8.69 -9.95 13.74
C LEU A 49 9.55 -8.92 14.48
N GLN A 50 10.44 -9.41 15.34
CA GLN A 50 11.38 -8.56 16.07
C GLN A 50 12.75 -8.71 15.45
N TYR A 51 13.37 -7.58 15.12
CA TYR A 51 14.71 -7.53 14.55
C TYR A 51 15.68 -7.02 15.62
N LYS A 52 16.89 -7.58 15.61
CA LYS A 52 17.88 -7.21 16.62
C LYS A 52 18.33 -5.78 16.39
N ASN A 53 18.32 -5.00 17.45
CA ASN A 53 19.02 -3.74 17.50
C ASN A 53 20.42 -3.98 18.08
N THR A 54 21.37 -4.21 17.20
CA THR A 54 22.79 -4.22 17.56
C THR A 54 23.25 -2.77 17.61
N HIS A 55 23.05 -2.10 18.75
CA HIS A 55 23.67 -0.79 18.97
C HIS A 55 25.19 -0.95 18.93
N PHE A 56 25.80 -0.68 17.79
CA PHE A 56 27.25 -0.62 17.68
C PHE A 56 27.73 0.75 18.17
N ASP A 57 28.75 0.72 19.03
CA ASP A 57 29.51 1.91 19.40
C ASP A 57 30.36 2.30 18.18
N CYS A 58 29.87 3.26 17.38
CA CYS A 58 30.67 3.82 16.30
C CYS A 58 31.85 4.56 16.95
N GLY A 59 33.05 4.00 16.88
CA GLY A 59 34.26 4.74 17.25
C GLY A 59 34.39 6.05 16.45
N ASP A 60 35.34 6.91 16.84
CA ASP A 60 35.64 8.22 16.21
C ASP A 60 36.14 8.15 14.74
N THR A 61 35.86 7.08 14.00
CA THR A 61 36.30 6.92 12.61
C THR A 61 35.39 7.71 11.68
N THR A 62 35.93 8.80 11.13
CA THR A 62 35.28 9.66 10.12
C THR A 62 35.38 9.11 8.69
N GLN A 63 35.97 7.93 8.49
CA GLN A 63 36.07 7.26 7.20
C GLN A 63 35.02 6.15 7.15
N PHE A 64 33.94 6.41 6.41
CA PHE A 64 32.99 5.38 6.03
C PHE A 64 33.58 4.66 4.84
N ASP A 65 33.97 3.39 4.96
CA ASP A 65 34.00 2.54 3.77
C ASP A 65 32.71 1.67 3.77
N ALA A 66 32.38 1.15 2.59
CA ALA A 66 31.16 0.45 2.23
C ALA A 66 30.48 -0.42 3.32
N LEU A 67 29.16 -0.53 3.22
CA LEU A 67 28.39 -1.55 3.92
C LEU A 67 28.53 -2.89 3.19
N PHE A 68 28.72 -3.94 3.97
CA PHE A 68 28.81 -5.31 3.49
C PHE A 68 27.57 -6.08 3.92
N ASN A 69 27.21 -7.11 3.15
CA ASN A 69 26.14 -8.05 3.48
C ASN A 69 24.73 -7.45 3.44
N ILE A 70 24.48 -6.61 2.43
CA ILE A 70 23.15 -6.04 2.15
C ILE A 70 22.41 -6.97 1.18
N TYR A 71 21.10 -7.13 1.36
CA TYR A 71 20.31 -8.12 0.64
C TYR A 71 19.10 -7.43 0.03
N SER A 72 18.97 -7.48 -1.29
CA SER A 72 17.83 -6.88 -1.97
C SER A 72 17.18 -7.89 -2.91
N TYR A 73 15.88 -7.72 -3.14
CA TYR A 73 15.16 -8.47 -4.15
C TYR A 73 15.48 -7.94 -5.55
N GLU A 74 15.95 -8.82 -6.43
CA GLU A 74 16.24 -8.54 -7.83
C GLU A 74 15.93 -9.76 -8.70
N ASN A 75 15.28 -9.57 -9.86
CA ASN A 75 14.99 -10.65 -10.83
C ASN A 75 14.42 -11.94 -10.20
N SER A 76 13.34 -11.80 -9.43
CA SER A 76 12.65 -12.93 -8.77
C SER A 76 13.41 -13.61 -7.64
N GLY A 77 14.45 -12.99 -7.07
CA GLY A 77 15.22 -13.59 -5.98
C GLY A 77 15.95 -12.58 -5.10
N ILE A 78 16.37 -13.03 -3.91
CA ILE A 78 17.20 -12.24 -3.01
C ILE A 78 18.66 -12.34 -3.45
N VAL A 79 19.28 -11.20 -3.71
CA VAL A 79 20.68 -11.06 -4.12
C VAL A 79 21.48 -10.42 -2.99
N LEU A 80 22.69 -10.96 -2.78
CA LEU A 80 23.68 -10.40 -1.86
C LEU A 80 24.48 -9.29 -2.57
N ASN A 81 24.37 -8.08 -2.05
CA ASN A 81 25.17 -6.94 -2.45
C ASN A 81 26.37 -6.83 -1.50
N ASP A 82 27.50 -7.40 -1.93
CA ASP A 82 28.73 -7.47 -1.14
C ASP A 82 29.38 -6.11 -0.86
N LYS A 83 28.99 -5.05 -1.58
CA LYS A 83 29.52 -3.70 -1.34
C LYS A 83 28.50 -2.64 -1.73
N VAL A 84 27.84 -2.04 -0.75
CA VAL A 84 27.04 -0.81 -0.93
C VAL A 84 27.87 0.35 -0.40
N SER A 85 28.43 1.18 -1.30
CA SER A 85 29.14 2.38 -0.85
C SER A 85 28.15 3.47 -0.48
N LEU A 86 28.13 3.82 0.80
CA LEU A 86 27.46 5.00 1.32
C LEU A 86 28.40 6.22 1.41
N GLU A 87 29.62 6.15 0.87
CA GLU A 87 30.71 7.15 1.03
C GLU A 87 30.37 8.56 0.53
N ALA A 88 29.49 8.68 -0.47
CA ALA A 88 28.99 9.97 -0.96
C ALA A 88 27.64 10.36 -0.35
N LEU A 89 27.12 9.55 0.58
CA LEU A 89 25.70 9.45 0.82
C LEU A 89 25.26 9.78 2.24
N TYR A 90 26.10 9.84 3.29
CA TYR A 90 25.65 10.08 4.68
C TYR A 90 26.72 10.79 5.57
N ASP A 91 26.39 11.94 6.21
CA ASP A 91 27.18 12.60 7.26
C ASP A 91 27.00 11.84 8.58
N GLY A 92 28.12 11.48 9.21
CA GLY A 92 28.25 10.72 10.45
C GLY A 92 27.77 11.45 11.71
N SER A 93 26.69 12.22 11.62
CA SER A 93 25.88 12.55 12.78
C SER A 93 25.25 11.29 13.37
N PRO A 94 24.77 11.30 14.63
CA PRO A 94 24.03 10.20 15.26
C PRO A 94 22.73 9.79 14.53
N VAL A 95 22.51 10.26 13.30
CA VAL A 95 21.35 10.11 12.44
C VAL A 95 21.87 9.87 11.02
N VAL A 96 21.43 8.81 10.35
CA VAL A 96 21.74 8.61 8.93
C VAL A 96 21.09 9.74 8.11
N LYS A 97 21.87 10.75 7.69
CA LYS A 97 21.47 11.85 6.78
C LYS A 97 22.52 12.08 5.70
N ARG A 98 22.17 12.27 4.43
CA ARG A 98 23.18 12.56 3.38
C ARG A 98 23.90 13.85 3.66
N ALA A 99 25.24 13.80 3.66
CA ALA A 99 26.08 14.97 3.90
C ALA A 99 25.73 16.14 2.95
N ASP A 100 25.31 15.78 1.73
CA ASP A 100 24.97 16.73 0.67
C ASP A 100 23.49 16.72 0.25
N SER A 101 22.64 15.81 0.75
CA SER A 101 21.26 15.67 0.25
C SER A 101 20.22 16.28 1.15
N LYS A 102 19.29 16.96 0.47
CA LYS A 102 18.13 17.62 1.06
C LYS A 102 16.90 16.70 1.12
N PHE A 103 17.03 15.39 0.84
CA PHE A 103 15.84 14.54 0.67
C PHE A 103 15.54 13.61 1.86
N ILE A 104 16.51 13.22 2.68
CA ILE A 104 16.26 12.52 3.96
C ILE A 104 16.55 13.46 5.13
N ASN A 105 15.52 13.76 5.93
CA ASN A 105 15.67 14.52 7.16
C ASN A 105 16.27 13.67 8.29
N SER A 106 15.79 12.44 8.46
CA SER A 106 16.23 11.53 9.52
C SER A 106 15.74 10.12 9.29
N THR A 107 16.48 9.15 9.81
CA THR A 107 16.05 7.75 9.95
C THR A 107 15.85 7.42 11.42
N ILE A 108 14.66 6.95 11.78
CA ILE A 108 14.23 6.69 13.15
C ILE A 108 13.89 5.21 13.28
N TYR A 109 14.44 4.56 14.30
CA TYR A 109 14.17 3.17 14.62
C TYR A 109 13.23 3.02 15.81
N GLY A 110 12.41 1.97 15.78
CA GLY A 110 11.65 1.51 16.94
C GLY A 110 10.64 2.54 17.42
N ARG A 111 10.10 3.33 16.49
CA ARG A 111 9.09 4.33 16.83
C ARG A 111 7.80 3.64 17.21
N GLU A 112 7.33 3.88 18.43
CA GLU A 112 6.00 3.45 18.83
C GLU A 112 5.00 4.57 18.56
N MET A 113 3.95 4.24 17.83
CA MET A 113 2.77 5.07 17.61
C MET A 113 1.58 4.31 18.15
N SER A 114 0.87 4.91 19.11
CA SER A 114 -0.35 4.33 19.66
C SER A 114 -1.47 5.34 19.55
N ASP A 115 -2.60 4.96 18.97
CA ASP A 115 -3.84 5.73 19.08
C ASP A 115 -4.82 4.98 19.97
N THR A 116 -5.49 5.70 20.87
CA THR A 116 -6.56 5.13 21.71
C THR A 116 -7.89 5.79 21.35
N TYR A 117 -8.82 5.00 20.83
CA TYR A 117 -10.19 5.40 20.54
C TYR A 117 -11.09 5.01 21.70
N LYS A 118 -11.61 6.00 22.41
CA LYS A 118 -12.63 5.81 23.43
C LYS A 118 -14.00 5.90 22.76
N LEU A 119 -14.76 4.82 22.76
CA LEU A 119 -16.09 4.71 22.16
C LEU A 119 -17.13 4.55 23.28
N VAL A 120 -18.17 5.38 23.26
CA VAL A 120 -19.23 5.37 24.27
C VAL A 120 -20.50 4.77 23.65
N PHE A 121 -21.08 3.78 24.33
CA PHE A 121 -22.31 3.10 23.93
C PHE A 121 -23.45 3.44 24.88
N ASN A 122 -24.65 3.58 24.34
CA ASN A 122 -25.88 3.67 25.14
C ASN A 122 -26.42 2.29 25.53
N ASP A 123 -27.50 2.27 26.31
CA ASP A 123 -28.18 1.04 26.77
C ASP A 123 -28.69 0.15 25.60
N ASP A 124 -28.83 0.71 24.39
CA ASP A 124 -29.24 0.02 23.16
C ASP A 124 -28.04 -0.54 22.35
N ASN A 125 -26.82 -0.50 22.91
CA ASN A 125 -25.57 -0.88 22.25
C ASN A 125 -25.23 -0.07 20.99
N GLN A 126 -25.67 1.19 20.92
CA GLN A 126 -25.31 2.11 19.83
C GLN A 126 -24.15 3.00 20.25
N ILE A 127 -23.15 3.18 19.37
CA ILE A 127 -22.08 4.16 19.58
C ILE A 127 -22.68 5.56 19.49
N ILE A 128 -22.67 6.29 20.59
CA ILE A 128 -23.21 7.66 20.70
C ILE A 128 -22.13 8.73 20.78
N GLY A 129 -20.87 8.33 21.00
CA GLY A 129 -19.77 9.28 21.09
C GLY A 129 -18.41 8.59 21.01
N GLY A 130 -17.38 9.38 20.71
CA GLY A 130 -16.02 8.90 20.86
C GLY A 130 -14.97 9.99 20.84
N THR A 131 -13.84 9.71 21.48
CA THR A 131 -12.66 10.59 21.49
C THR A 131 -11.44 9.81 21.05
N ASN A 132 -10.50 10.48 20.39
CA ASN A 132 -9.20 9.91 20.06
C ASN A 132 -8.15 10.55 20.96
N VAL A 133 -7.35 9.73 21.62
CA VAL A 133 -6.17 10.13 22.37
C VAL A 133 -4.96 9.51 21.67
N SER A 134 -4.19 10.35 20.98
CA SER A 134 -2.90 9.92 20.46
C SER A 134 -1.90 9.78 21.60
N GLY A 135 -1.30 8.59 21.69
CA GLY A 135 -0.29 8.23 22.66
C GLY A 135 1.09 8.84 22.38
N GLY A 136 1.98 8.68 23.35
CA GLY A 136 3.35 9.19 23.26
C GLY A 136 4.16 8.54 22.14
N VAL A 137 5.06 9.32 21.55
CA VAL A 137 6.02 8.84 20.54
C VAL A 137 7.31 8.45 21.26
N SER A 138 7.67 7.17 21.20
CA SER A 138 9.01 6.68 21.60
C SER A 138 9.85 6.39 20.35
N GLY A 139 11.14 6.08 20.51
CA GLY A 139 12.08 5.82 19.41
C GLY A 139 13.28 6.76 19.41
N GLY A 140 14.28 6.44 18.59
CA GLY A 140 15.51 7.21 18.52
C GLY A 140 16.10 7.21 17.11
N PRO A 141 17.00 8.16 16.80
CA PRO A 141 17.68 8.16 15.53
C PRO A 141 18.51 6.87 15.39
N LEU A 142 18.43 6.26 14.22
CA LEU A 142 19.24 5.08 13.90
C LEU A 142 20.68 5.51 13.54
N LYS A 143 21.64 4.75 14.06
CA LYS A 143 23.07 4.89 13.76
C LYS A 143 23.55 3.68 12.98
N ILE A 144 24.25 3.92 11.88
CA ILE A 144 24.95 2.91 11.08
C ILE A 144 26.40 3.37 10.96
N CYS A 145 27.36 2.52 11.30
CA CYS A 145 28.78 2.82 11.15
C CYS A 145 29.33 2.18 9.87
N GLY A 146 30.32 2.81 9.21
CA GLY A 146 31.00 2.23 8.06
C GLY A 146 31.86 1.01 8.42
N ASN A 147 32.29 0.25 7.42
CA ASN A 147 33.14 -0.95 7.59
C ASN A 147 32.55 -2.06 8.48
N GLN A 148 31.23 -2.17 8.52
CA GLN A 148 30.54 -3.19 9.32
C GLN A 148 29.93 -4.28 8.43
N LEU A 149 30.03 -5.52 8.90
CA LEU A 149 29.21 -6.61 8.42
C LEU A 149 27.85 -6.49 9.09
N ILE A 150 26.82 -6.18 8.30
CA ILE A 150 25.47 -6.00 8.80
C ILE A 150 24.75 -7.37 8.77
N GLU A 151 24.17 -7.76 9.89
CA GLU A 151 23.29 -8.94 9.93
C GLU A 151 22.00 -8.65 9.17
N ARG A 152 21.57 -9.54 8.28
CA ARG A 152 20.32 -9.38 7.51
C ARG A 152 19.11 -9.13 8.40
N GLU A 153 19.00 -9.85 9.53
CA GLU A 153 17.91 -9.68 10.49
C GLU A 153 18.20 -8.55 11.52
N SER A 154 18.74 -7.42 11.07
CA SER A 154 19.03 -6.24 11.89
C SER A 154 18.36 -4.99 11.39
N VAL A 155 18.16 -4.03 12.29
CA VAL A 155 17.48 -2.77 11.99
C VAL A 155 18.33 -1.85 11.09
N GLN A 156 19.65 -2.04 11.10
CA GLN A 156 20.58 -1.37 10.21
C GLN A 156 20.47 -1.89 8.78
N HIS A 157 20.23 -3.19 8.61
CA HIS A 157 20.00 -3.79 7.30
C HIS A 157 18.73 -3.22 6.65
N ILE A 158 17.61 -3.24 7.40
CA ILE A 158 16.34 -2.61 7.01
C ILE A 158 16.56 -1.18 6.51
N ALA A 159 17.27 -0.37 7.30
CA ALA A 159 17.56 1.01 6.96
C ALA A 159 18.42 1.13 5.70
N ALA A 160 19.45 0.30 5.57
CA ALA A 160 20.35 0.34 4.42
C ALA A 160 19.61 0.01 3.11
N ASP A 161 18.74 -0.99 3.10
CA ASP A 161 17.95 -1.33 1.90
C ASP A 161 17.02 -0.20 1.48
N ILE A 162 16.26 0.35 2.45
CA ILE A 162 15.35 1.47 2.20
C ILE A 162 16.14 2.65 1.66
N LEU A 163 17.19 3.08 2.36
CA LEU A 163 17.95 4.26 1.98
C LEU A 163 18.68 4.12 0.65
N THR A 164 19.14 2.92 0.30
CA THR A 164 19.74 2.64 -1.01
C THR A 164 18.70 2.80 -2.12
N SER A 165 17.50 2.26 -1.92
CA SER A 165 16.40 2.37 -2.88
C SER A 165 15.93 3.82 -3.05
N LEU A 166 15.80 4.56 -1.94
CA LEU A 166 15.44 5.97 -1.97
C LEU A 166 16.50 6.84 -2.66
N ASP A 167 17.78 6.53 -2.49
CA ASP A 167 18.88 7.25 -3.15
C ASP A 167 18.87 7.05 -4.66
N LEU A 168 18.64 5.83 -5.13
CA LEU A 168 18.44 5.54 -6.56
C LEU A 168 17.28 6.36 -7.12
N SER A 169 16.14 6.36 -6.41
CA SER A 169 14.98 7.13 -6.82
C SER A 169 15.20 8.64 -6.81
N PHE A 170 15.88 9.16 -5.80
CA PHE A 170 16.22 10.57 -5.73
C PHE A 170 17.19 10.98 -6.84
N HIS A 171 18.21 10.17 -7.14
CA HIS A 171 19.15 10.45 -8.21
C HIS A 171 18.44 10.51 -9.58
N ALA A 172 17.53 9.57 -9.85
CA ALA A 172 16.70 9.60 -11.05
C ALA A 172 15.85 10.89 -11.13
N LEU A 173 15.31 11.35 -9.99
CA LEU A 173 14.61 12.63 -9.91
C LEU A 173 15.53 13.83 -10.14
N GLU A 174 16.78 13.81 -9.66
CA GLU A 174 17.75 14.89 -9.92
C GLU A 174 17.99 15.10 -11.43
N LEU A 175 18.01 14.00 -12.21
CA LEU A 175 18.16 14.06 -13.66
C LEU A 175 17.01 14.79 -14.39
N THR A 176 15.86 14.94 -13.74
CA THR A 176 14.73 15.75 -14.27
C THR A 176 14.92 17.25 -14.04
N GLY A 177 15.82 17.66 -13.14
CA GLY A 177 15.96 19.04 -12.71
C GLY A 177 14.86 19.53 -11.76
N LYS A 178 13.95 18.66 -11.30
CA LYS A 178 12.81 19.03 -10.43
C LYS A 178 12.97 18.61 -8.96
N ALA A 179 14.10 18.00 -8.59
CA ALA A 179 14.36 17.52 -7.22
C ALA A 179 14.30 18.63 -6.15
N ASN A 180 14.51 19.89 -6.53
CA ASN A 180 14.45 21.05 -5.64
C ASN A 180 13.04 21.37 -5.09
N LYS A 181 11.98 20.78 -5.66
CA LYS A 181 10.60 20.92 -5.19
C LYS A 181 10.22 19.95 -4.08
N VAL A 182 11.05 18.93 -3.85
CA VAL A 182 10.75 17.86 -2.89
C VAL A 182 11.28 18.23 -1.53
N LEU A 183 10.40 18.12 -0.53
CA LEU A 183 10.80 18.35 0.86
C LEU A 183 11.55 17.12 1.41
N PRO A 184 12.45 17.32 2.40
CA PRO A 184 13.06 16.20 3.11
C PRO A 184 12.00 15.30 3.78
N ILE A 185 12.19 13.98 3.72
CA ILE A 185 11.32 12.99 4.36
C ILE A 185 11.98 12.32 5.56
N THR A 186 11.18 11.84 6.51
CA THR A 186 11.65 11.00 7.62
C THR A 186 11.39 9.53 7.32
N VAL A 187 12.37 8.66 7.54
CA VAL A 187 12.21 7.21 7.38
C VAL A 187 12.07 6.56 8.75
N PHE A 188 11.03 5.74 8.92
CA PHE A 188 10.77 4.97 10.13
C PHE A 188 11.00 3.49 9.83
N THR A 189 12.10 2.97 10.37
CA THR A 189 12.48 1.57 10.20
C THR A 189 11.93 0.78 11.38
N HIS A 190 11.09 -0.23 11.08
CA HIS A 190 10.50 -1.08 12.10
C HIS A 190 9.72 -0.30 13.19
N PRO A 191 8.73 0.55 12.83
CA PRO A 191 7.87 1.16 13.83
C PRO A 191 6.85 0.14 14.37
N ILE A 192 6.41 0.33 15.60
CA ILE A 192 5.26 -0.36 16.17
C ILE A 192 4.09 0.61 16.11
N VAL A 193 3.14 0.35 15.22
CA VAL A 193 1.91 1.13 15.12
C VAL A 193 0.78 0.31 15.72
N SER A 194 0.14 0.84 16.76
CA SER A 194 -0.95 0.15 17.43
C SER A 194 -2.17 1.03 17.62
N THR A 195 -3.34 0.42 17.56
CA THR A 195 -4.61 1.06 17.82
C THR A 195 -5.28 0.35 18.97
N THR A 196 -5.66 1.08 20.01
CA THR A 196 -6.46 0.57 21.13
C THR A 196 -7.87 1.12 21.01
N TYR A 197 -8.88 0.26 21.05
CA TYR A 197 -10.27 0.67 21.17
C TYR A 197 -10.73 0.37 22.60
N GLU A 198 -11.13 1.41 23.32
CA GLU A 198 -11.69 1.34 24.67
C GLU A 198 -13.18 1.62 24.60
N TYR A 199 -13.99 0.74 25.15
CA TYR A 199 -15.45 0.77 25.06
C TYR A 199 -16.03 1.10 26.43
N TYR A 200 -16.80 2.18 26.50
CA TYR A 200 -17.39 2.72 27.72
C TYR A 200 -18.91 2.68 27.62
N HIS A 201 -19.58 2.46 28.75
CA HIS A 201 -21.04 2.53 28.83
C HIS A 201 -21.49 3.91 29.31
N GLU A 202 -22.44 4.54 28.60
CA GLU A 202 -22.89 5.92 28.86
C GLU A 202 -23.34 6.14 30.31
N SER A 203 -24.08 5.17 30.86
CA SER A 203 -24.72 5.33 32.18
C SER A 203 -23.79 5.09 33.37
N SER A 204 -22.64 4.44 33.18
CA SER A 204 -21.69 4.17 34.27
C SER A 204 -20.34 4.85 34.11
N ASP A 205 -19.98 5.32 32.90
CA ASP A 205 -18.63 5.76 32.54
C ASP A 205 -17.53 4.70 32.82
N ASP A 206 -17.95 3.45 33.04
CA ASP A 206 -17.04 2.32 33.26
C ASP A 206 -16.58 1.78 31.91
N MET A 207 -15.28 1.49 31.81
CA MET A 207 -14.73 0.76 30.67
C MET A 207 -15.21 -0.69 30.72
N VAL A 208 -15.99 -1.08 29.73
CA VAL A 208 -16.57 -2.42 29.60
C VAL A 208 -15.62 -3.38 28.91
N TYR A 209 -14.89 -2.89 27.90
CA TYR A 209 -14.05 -3.71 27.02
C TYR A 209 -12.91 -2.86 26.46
N SER A 210 -11.78 -3.49 26.19
CA SER A 210 -10.66 -2.88 25.47
C SER A 210 -10.06 -3.91 24.53
N GLU A 211 -9.75 -3.49 23.31
CA GLU A 211 -8.97 -4.28 22.37
C GLU A 211 -7.79 -3.48 21.85
N LYS A 212 -6.66 -4.17 21.62
CA LYS A 212 -5.47 -3.59 21.01
C LYS A 212 -5.15 -4.35 19.73
N SER A 213 -5.02 -3.60 18.65
CA SER A 213 -4.53 -4.07 17.36
C SER A 213 -3.13 -3.51 17.12
N VAL A 214 -2.25 -4.31 16.55
CA VAL A 214 -0.90 -3.90 16.13
C VAL A 214 -0.83 -4.11 14.63
N MET A 215 -0.43 -3.07 13.90
CA MET A 215 -0.26 -3.12 12.46
C MET A 215 0.96 -3.98 12.13
N THR A 216 0.80 -4.88 11.16
CA THR A 216 1.87 -5.69 10.55
C THR A 216 1.69 -5.71 9.04
N ASP A 217 2.69 -6.25 8.33
CA ASP A 217 2.55 -6.63 6.91
C ASP A 217 2.21 -5.43 6.00
N ASN A 218 2.86 -4.28 6.24
CA ASN A 218 2.65 -3.08 5.42
C ASN A 218 3.86 -2.14 5.34
N ALA A 219 3.91 -1.35 4.27
CA ALA A 219 4.65 -0.09 4.20
C ALA A 219 3.66 1.04 3.89
N PHE A 220 3.93 2.26 4.33
CA PHE A 220 3.08 3.41 3.99
C PHE A 220 3.79 4.76 4.13
N TYR A 221 3.35 5.72 3.32
CA TYR A 221 3.65 7.14 3.47
C TYR A 221 2.57 7.87 4.30
N TYR A 222 2.98 8.62 5.32
CA TYR A 222 2.08 9.48 6.11
C TYR A 222 2.81 10.66 6.76
N ASN A 223 2.24 11.87 6.68
CA ASN A 223 2.75 13.08 7.33
C ASN A 223 4.26 13.31 7.11
N SER A 224 4.71 13.27 5.84
CA SER A 224 6.15 13.42 5.51
C SER A 224 7.03 12.35 6.18
N GLY A 225 6.50 11.14 6.33
CA GLY A 225 7.16 9.98 6.90
C GLY A 225 6.92 8.73 6.07
N LEU A 226 7.97 7.92 5.84
CA LEU A 226 7.86 6.57 5.28
C LEU A 226 7.96 5.55 6.41
N TYR A 227 6.99 4.66 6.53
CA TYR A 227 6.90 3.67 7.59
C TYR A 227 7.01 2.29 6.98
N PHE A 228 7.99 1.51 7.43
CA PHE A 228 8.17 0.11 7.01
C PHE A 228 7.90 -0.79 8.21
N ILE A 229 6.66 -1.27 8.29
CA ILE A 229 6.15 -2.06 9.41
C ILE A 229 6.64 -3.50 9.26
N PRO A 230 7.11 -4.16 10.33
CA PRO A 230 7.47 -5.57 10.27
C PRO A 230 6.32 -6.46 9.80
N HIS A 231 6.67 -7.49 9.04
CA HIS A 231 5.75 -8.60 8.81
C HIS A 231 5.43 -9.33 10.11
N SER A 232 4.29 -9.99 10.12
CA SER A 232 3.88 -10.87 11.21
C SER A 232 4.59 -12.22 11.15
N LYS A 233 4.78 -12.86 12.30
CA LYS A 233 5.28 -14.25 12.37
C LYS A 233 4.37 -15.18 11.57
N GLU A 234 3.07 -14.93 11.62
CA GLU A 234 2.04 -15.67 10.92
C GLU A 234 2.23 -15.58 9.40
N PHE A 235 2.44 -14.37 8.87
CA PHE A 235 2.69 -14.16 7.44
C PHE A 235 4.00 -14.81 6.97
N LYS A 236 5.09 -14.64 7.73
CA LYS A 236 6.37 -15.31 7.45
C LYS A 236 6.22 -16.83 7.43
N ASN A 237 5.50 -17.41 8.40
CA ASN A 237 5.25 -18.85 8.44
C ASN A 237 4.39 -19.35 7.27
N TYR A 238 3.41 -18.55 6.83
CA TYR A 238 2.55 -18.88 5.69
C TYR A 238 3.35 -18.94 4.38
N LEU A 239 4.21 -17.95 4.13
CA LEU A 239 5.02 -17.89 2.92
C LEU A 239 6.23 -18.83 2.94
N GLY A 240 6.74 -19.17 4.13
CA GLY A 240 7.92 -20.02 4.30
C GLY A 240 9.12 -19.44 3.56
N ASP A 241 9.80 -20.26 2.75
CA ASP A 241 11.00 -19.86 2.00
C ASP A 241 10.74 -18.79 0.92
N LYS A 242 9.48 -18.52 0.58
CA LYS A 242 9.10 -17.46 -0.38
C LYS A 242 8.91 -16.09 0.28
N HIS A 243 9.09 -15.99 1.60
CA HIS A 243 8.97 -14.73 2.32
C HIS A 243 10.11 -13.78 1.91
N VAL A 244 9.73 -12.56 1.56
CA VAL A 244 10.62 -11.42 1.32
C VAL A 244 10.05 -10.27 2.13
N ASP A 245 10.88 -9.60 2.91
CA ASP A 245 10.43 -8.44 3.69
C ASP A 245 10.30 -7.20 2.78
N TYR A 246 9.33 -6.32 3.05
CA TYR A 246 9.05 -5.17 2.16
C TYR A 246 10.20 -4.17 2.03
N TRP A 247 11.04 -4.02 3.05
CA TRP A 247 12.23 -3.17 2.92
C TRP A 247 13.29 -3.78 1.99
N GLU A 248 13.30 -5.11 1.81
CA GLU A 248 14.24 -5.77 0.90
C GLU A 248 13.81 -5.63 -0.57
N ILE A 249 12.58 -5.17 -0.85
CA ILE A 249 12.04 -4.99 -2.20
C ILE A 249 12.22 -3.52 -2.60
N PRO A 250 13.18 -3.18 -3.49
CA PRO A 250 13.46 -1.79 -3.82
C PRO A 250 12.24 -1.04 -4.36
N PHE A 251 11.42 -1.73 -5.16
CA PHE A 251 10.15 -1.20 -5.67
C PHE A 251 9.26 -0.65 -4.55
N VAL A 252 9.11 -1.35 -3.42
CA VAL A 252 8.22 -0.90 -2.33
C VAL A 252 8.75 0.40 -1.71
N ALA A 253 10.06 0.49 -1.44
CA ALA A 253 10.62 1.73 -0.89
C ALA A 253 10.49 2.92 -1.85
N SER A 254 10.72 2.68 -3.15
CA SER A 254 10.53 3.69 -4.18
C SER A 254 9.06 4.06 -4.40
N HIS A 255 8.14 3.11 -4.24
CA HIS A 255 6.69 3.30 -4.32
C HIS A 255 6.22 4.25 -3.21
N GLU A 256 6.58 3.97 -1.95
CA GLU A 256 6.22 4.84 -0.82
C GLU A 256 6.82 6.25 -0.97
N TYR A 257 8.03 6.33 -1.52
CA TYR A 257 8.61 7.62 -1.87
C TYR A 257 7.85 8.32 -3.00
N GLY A 258 7.33 7.57 -3.97
CA GLY A 258 6.42 8.05 -4.99
C GLY A 258 5.21 8.79 -4.42
N HIS A 259 4.60 8.32 -3.33
CA HIS A 259 3.53 9.05 -2.64
C HIS A 259 4.00 10.39 -2.05
N HIS A 260 5.22 10.43 -1.51
CA HIS A 260 5.82 11.68 -1.04
C HIS A 260 6.07 12.66 -2.19
N ILE A 261 6.55 12.16 -3.33
CA ILE A 261 6.71 12.95 -4.55
C ILE A 261 5.35 13.47 -5.02
N PHE A 262 4.33 12.62 -5.06
CA PHE A 262 2.98 13.01 -5.43
C PHE A 262 2.50 14.19 -4.58
N ALA A 263 2.64 14.08 -3.27
CA ALA A 263 2.22 15.11 -2.34
C ALA A 263 3.07 16.40 -2.41
N SER A 264 4.33 16.30 -2.84
CA SER A 264 5.21 17.46 -3.04
C SER A 264 4.83 18.25 -4.30
N PHE A 265 4.39 17.57 -5.36
CA PHE A 265 4.01 18.19 -6.65
C PHE A 265 2.52 18.54 -6.71
N PHE A 266 1.69 17.93 -5.86
CA PHE A 266 0.27 18.16 -5.76
C PHE A 266 -0.17 18.33 -4.28
N PRO A 267 0.29 19.39 -3.58
CA PRO A 267 0.00 19.59 -2.16
C PRO A 267 -1.48 19.72 -1.83
N GLU A 268 -2.29 20.30 -2.72
CA GLU A 268 -3.75 20.43 -2.53
C GLU A 268 -4.45 19.06 -2.37
N SER A 269 -3.85 17.99 -2.89
CA SER A 269 -4.37 16.63 -2.74
C SER A 269 -4.27 16.12 -1.29
N GLN A 270 -3.33 16.62 -0.46
CA GLN A 270 -3.14 16.15 0.91
C GLN A 270 -4.35 16.42 1.83
N GLY A 271 -5.07 17.52 1.60
CA GLY A 271 -6.31 17.81 2.33
C GLY A 271 -7.44 16.82 2.01
N GLN A 272 -7.33 16.12 0.87
CA GLN A 272 -8.30 15.14 0.41
C GLN A 272 -7.86 13.70 0.68
N LEU A 273 -6.56 13.40 0.75
CA LEU A 273 -6.05 12.06 1.05
C LEU A 273 -6.12 11.77 2.56
N ASN A 274 -7.23 11.20 3.03
CA ASN A 274 -7.43 10.84 4.44
C ASN A 274 -6.74 9.51 4.79
N LEU A 275 -5.87 9.53 5.82
CA LEU A 275 -5.22 8.34 6.40
C LEU A 275 -6.20 7.21 6.76
N LYS A 276 -7.43 7.52 7.19
CA LYS A 276 -8.44 6.49 7.54
C LYS A 276 -8.97 5.71 6.33
N ALA A 277 -8.84 6.25 5.11
CA ALA A 277 -9.11 5.51 3.89
C ALA A 277 -7.91 4.61 3.56
N THR A 278 -6.68 5.14 3.63
CA THR A 278 -5.45 4.40 3.34
C THR A 278 -5.21 3.22 4.30
N LEU A 279 -5.52 3.36 5.60
CA LEU A 279 -5.37 2.28 6.59
C LEU A 279 -6.47 1.20 6.52
N LYS A 280 -7.55 1.42 5.78
CA LYS A 280 -8.62 0.42 5.54
C LYS A 280 -8.31 -0.52 4.38
N HIS A 281 -7.17 -0.35 3.73
CA HIS A 281 -6.79 -1.09 2.53
C HIS A 281 -5.33 -1.50 2.67
N THR A 282 -5.00 -2.35 3.63
CA THR A 282 -3.73 -3.10 3.52
C THR A 282 -3.85 -4.04 2.32
N CYS A 283 -2.81 -4.16 1.49
CA CYS A 283 -2.75 -5.10 0.38
C CYS A 283 -3.07 -6.57 0.77
N PHE A 284 -3.15 -6.85 2.09
CA PHE A 284 -3.39 -8.17 2.68
C PHE A 284 -4.62 -8.22 3.61
N GLU A 285 -5.68 -7.43 3.35
CA GLU A 285 -6.97 -7.60 4.05
C GLU A 285 -7.71 -8.90 3.65
N GLY A 286 -7.03 -10.05 3.73
CA GLY A 286 -7.64 -11.38 3.73
C GLY A 286 -8.38 -11.73 5.03
N HIS A 287 -8.46 -10.83 6.01
CA HIS A 287 -8.92 -11.13 7.37
C HIS A 287 -10.12 -10.30 7.87
N LYS A 288 -10.98 -9.80 6.97
CA LYS A 288 -12.31 -9.24 7.31
C LYS A 288 -13.32 -10.26 7.90
N GLU A 289 -12.87 -11.41 8.38
CA GLU A 289 -13.69 -12.43 9.05
C GLU A 289 -14.31 -11.93 10.37
N LEU A 290 -13.74 -10.94 11.06
CA LEU A 290 -14.27 -10.57 12.38
C LEU A 290 -15.56 -9.72 12.34
N ASN A 291 -15.66 -8.79 11.38
CA ASN A 291 -16.93 -8.12 11.10
C ASN A 291 -18.00 -9.12 10.60
N ARG A 292 -17.56 -10.26 10.04
CA ARG A 292 -18.43 -11.38 9.65
C ARG A 292 -18.97 -12.14 10.86
N VAL A 293 -18.15 -12.38 11.88
CA VAL A 293 -18.56 -13.07 13.12
C VAL A 293 -19.55 -12.23 13.94
N LEU A 294 -19.33 -10.92 14.06
CA LEU A 294 -20.23 -10.04 14.83
C LEU A 294 -21.58 -9.77 14.13
N LYS A 295 -21.62 -9.73 12.79
CA LYS A 295 -22.89 -9.62 12.02
C LYS A 295 -23.66 -10.93 11.92
N ASN A 296 -22.99 -12.08 11.98
CA ASN A 296 -23.65 -13.40 11.87
C ASN A 296 -24.31 -13.89 13.17
N THR A 297 -24.02 -13.27 14.32
CA THR A 297 -24.73 -13.55 15.58
C THR A 297 -26.14 -12.94 15.67
N SER A 298 -26.53 -12.08 14.73
CA SER A 298 -27.85 -11.44 14.69
C SER A 298 -28.74 -11.94 13.55
N GLY A 299 -28.77 -13.25 13.27
CA GLY A 299 -29.94 -13.97 12.70
C GLY A 299 -30.68 -13.42 11.47
N SER A 300 -30.15 -12.45 10.72
CA SER A 300 -30.79 -11.89 9.53
C SER A 300 -30.00 -12.26 8.28
N SER A 301 -30.39 -13.39 7.68
CA SER A 301 -30.02 -13.75 6.32
C SER A 301 -30.72 -12.80 5.33
N GLN A 302 -30.18 -11.60 5.17
CA GLN A 302 -30.33 -10.78 3.98
C GLN A 302 -29.04 -9.95 3.89
N GLU A 303 -28.22 -10.25 2.88
CA GLU A 303 -27.04 -9.46 2.50
C GLU A 303 -27.49 -8.05 2.13
N ALA A 304 -27.68 -7.20 3.14
CA ALA A 304 -27.84 -5.78 2.96
C ALA A 304 -26.45 -5.23 2.63
N PHE A 305 -26.15 -5.18 1.33
CA PHE A 305 -24.97 -4.48 0.83
C PHE A 305 -25.01 -3.05 1.35
N SER A 306 -23.95 -2.65 2.04
CA SER A 306 -23.79 -1.26 2.49
C SER A 306 -23.79 -0.35 1.26
N GLN A 307 -24.39 0.83 1.38
CA GLN A 307 -24.14 1.89 0.42
C GLN A 307 -22.78 2.53 0.76
N ARG A 308 -21.90 2.66 -0.23
CA ARG A 308 -20.68 3.46 -0.16
C ARG A 308 -20.90 4.82 -0.83
N GLN A 309 -20.18 5.83 -0.36
CA GLN A 309 -20.07 7.10 -1.08
C GLN A 309 -18.84 7.03 -1.98
N VAL A 310 -19.02 7.41 -3.26
CA VAL A 310 -17.93 7.56 -4.22
C VAL A 310 -17.58 9.04 -4.28
N THR A 311 -16.29 9.35 -4.20
CA THR A 311 -15.80 10.72 -4.04
C THR A 311 -14.60 10.99 -4.95
N THR A 312 -14.30 12.27 -5.17
CA THR A 312 -13.07 12.72 -5.84
C THR A 312 -11.81 12.16 -5.16
N GLN A 313 -11.87 11.90 -3.85
CA GLN A 313 -10.76 11.29 -3.12
C GLN A 313 -10.46 9.85 -3.60
N ASP A 314 -11.47 9.06 -3.98
CA ASP A 314 -11.25 7.70 -4.51
C ASP A 314 -10.42 7.76 -5.81
N VAL A 315 -10.72 8.74 -6.67
CA VAL A 315 -9.98 8.97 -7.92
C VAL A 315 -8.57 9.46 -7.65
N LEU A 316 -8.41 10.47 -6.78
CA LEU A 316 -7.08 10.99 -6.41
C LEU A 316 -6.20 9.93 -5.76
N SER A 317 -6.78 9.10 -4.90
CA SER A 317 -6.06 7.98 -4.26
C SER A 317 -5.61 6.97 -5.32
N SER A 318 -6.47 6.65 -6.29
CA SER A 318 -6.11 5.75 -7.40
C SER A 318 -4.99 6.34 -8.28
N PHE A 319 -5.02 7.65 -8.56
CA PHE A 319 -3.93 8.32 -9.28
C PHE A 319 -2.64 8.38 -8.45
N ASN A 320 -2.72 8.56 -7.14
CA ASN A 320 -1.57 8.51 -6.25
C ASN A 320 -0.91 7.10 -6.26
N GLU A 321 -1.70 6.04 -6.17
CA GLU A 321 -1.23 4.65 -6.31
C GLU A 321 -0.56 4.39 -7.66
N GLY A 322 -1.25 4.74 -8.76
CA GLY A 322 -0.70 4.54 -10.10
C GLY A 322 0.54 5.39 -10.37
N PHE A 323 0.60 6.61 -9.82
CA PHE A 323 1.79 7.45 -9.89
C PHE A 323 2.97 6.84 -9.12
N ALA A 324 2.73 6.33 -7.91
CA ALA A 324 3.76 5.72 -7.08
C ALA A 324 4.36 4.47 -7.75
N ASP A 325 3.52 3.63 -8.39
CA ASP A 325 3.97 2.49 -9.19
C ASP A 325 4.82 2.92 -10.40
N LEU A 326 4.36 3.93 -11.16
CA LEU A 326 5.12 4.50 -12.28
C LEU A 326 6.45 5.11 -11.84
N PHE A 327 6.45 5.82 -10.71
CA PHE A 327 7.64 6.45 -10.14
C PHE A 327 8.67 5.41 -9.73
N ALA A 328 8.26 4.35 -9.03
CA ALA A 328 9.14 3.23 -8.68
C ALA A 328 9.73 2.59 -9.94
N TYR A 329 8.87 2.26 -10.90
CA TYR A 329 9.28 1.59 -12.15
C TYR A 329 10.23 2.44 -13.02
N PHE A 330 10.04 3.76 -13.09
CA PHE A 330 10.91 4.63 -13.90
C PHE A 330 12.23 4.98 -13.23
N THR A 331 12.29 4.93 -11.91
CA THR A 331 13.48 5.37 -11.16
C THR A 331 14.44 4.24 -10.81
N LEU A 332 13.97 3.00 -10.86
CA LEU A 332 14.78 1.81 -10.64
C LEU A 332 15.24 1.18 -11.96
N ASP A 333 16.30 0.37 -11.89
CA ASP A 333 16.64 -0.53 -12.99
C ASP A 333 15.60 -1.67 -13.09
N LYS A 334 15.54 -2.34 -14.24
CA LYS A 334 14.54 -3.40 -14.47
C LYS A 334 14.60 -4.52 -13.43
N ALA A 335 15.79 -4.86 -12.94
CA ALA A 335 15.97 -5.95 -11.99
C ALA A 335 15.37 -5.60 -10.62
N LYS A 336 15.55 -4.35 -10.18
CA LYS A 336 15.06 -3.81 -8.90
C LYS A 336 13.59 -3.37 -8.94
N ALA A 337 13.07 -3.07 -10.13
CA ALA A 337 11.68 -2.69 -10.33
C ALA A 337 10.73 -3.91 -10.40
N SER A 338 11.24 -5.10 -10.71
CA SER A 338 10.43 -6.31 -10.88
C SER A 338 9.81 -6.80 -9.57
N LEU A 339 8.54 -7.19 -9.65
CA LEU A 339 7.76 -7.80 -8.57
C LEU A 339 7.50 -9.30 -8.81
N ASP A 340 8.03 -9.86 -9.90
CA ASP A 340 7.93 -11.27 -10.28
C ASP A 340 8.30 -12.18 -9.11
N GLY A 341 7.41 -13.09 -8.71
CA GLY A 341 7.66 -14.05 -7.62
C GLY A 341 7.40 -13.51 -6.21
N ILE A 342 6.98 -12.25 -6.05
CA ILE A 342 6.59 -11.67 -4.76
C ILE A 342 5.09 -11.88 -4.55
N PHE A 343 4.74 -12.62 -3.48
CA PHE A 343 3.35 -12.96 -3.18
C PHE A 343 2.49 -11.71 -2.98
N GLY A 344 1.38 -11.62 -3.72
CA GLY A 344 0.43 -10.50 -3.65
C GLY A 344 0.81 -9.28 -4.49
N PHE A 345 2.00 -9.26 -5.09
CA PHE A 345 2.48 -8.17 -5.95
C PHE A 345 2.61 -8.61 -7.41
N ASP A 346 3.15 -9.82 -7.62
CA ASP A 346 3.37 -10.42 -8.93
C ASP A 346 2.08 -10.40 -9.77
N ASP A 347 2.19 -9.93 -11.01
CA ASP A 347 1.13 -9.60 -11.97
C ASP A 347 0.07 -8.57 -11.49
N GLU A 348 -0.23 -8.46 -10.20
CA GLU A 348 -1.23 -7.53 -9.67
C GLU A 348 -0.77 -6.07 -9.84
N ARG A 349 0.49 -5.77 -9.47
CA ARG A 349 1.04 -4.40 -9.50
C ARG A 349 2.12 -4.17 -10.56
N GLU A 350 2.56 -5.21 -11.26
CA GLU A 350 3.63 -5.09 -12.26
C GLU A 350 3.24 -4.08 -13.37
N VAL A 351 4.09 -3.08 -13.58
CA VAL A 351 3.82 -1.92 -14.46
C VAL A 351 4.01 -2.25 -15.93
N ASP A 352 4.87 -3.22 -16.26
CA ASP A 352 5.06 -3.70 -17.63
C ASP A 352 4.14 -4.87 -18.01
N SER A 353 3.32 -5.34 -17.08
CA SER A 353 2.28 -6.35 -17.33
C SER A 353 0.91 -5.71 -17.60
N LEU A 354 0.28 -6.11 -18.70
CA LEU A 354 -1.09 -5.69 -19.05
C LEU A 354 -2.18 -6.58 -18.43
N PHE A 355 -1.80 -7.53 -17.59
CA PHE A 355 -2.71 -8.52 -17.01
C PHE A 355 -2.53 -8.59 -15.50
N PHE A 356 -3.63 -8.78 -14.77
CA PHE A 356 -3.60 -9.19 -13.37
C PHE A 356 -3.25 -10.68 -13.25
N ALA A 357 -2.97 -11.18 -12.04
CA ALA A 357 -2.61 -12.59 -11.83
C ALA A 357 -3.75 -13.55 -12.20
N ASN A 358 -4.99 -13.06 -12.23
CA ASN A 358 -6.16 -13.79 -12.71
C ASN A 358 -6.37 -13.72 -14.24
N PHE A 359 -5.39 -13.22 -15.00
CA PHE A 359 -5.40 -13.01 -16.46
C PHE A 359 -6.43 -12.00 -16.97
N LYS A 360 -7.10 -11.25 -16.11
CA LYS A 360 -7.92 -10.11 -16.55
C LYS A 360 -7.00 -9.01 -17.07
N VAL A 361 -7.43 -8.36 -18.14
CA VAL A 361 -6.72 -7.23 -18.73
C VAL A 361 -6.80 -6.02 -17.79
N LYS A 362 -5.67 -5.39 -17.49
CA LYS A 362 -5.59 -4.10 -16.78
C LYS A 362 -6.09 -2.98 -17.67
N ALA A 363 -7.40 -2.81 -17.83
CA ALA A 363 -8.01 -1.76 -18.66
C ALA A 363 -9.17 -1.10 -17.92
N PHE A 364 -9.32 0.22 -18.09
CA PHE A 364 -10.46 0.94 -17.52
C PHE A 364 -11.69 0.77 -18.42
N SER A 365 -12.22 -0.45 -18.43
CA SER A 365 -13.38 -0.87 -19.21
C SER A 365 -14.69 -0.34 -18.60
N LYS A 366 -15.80 -0.49 -19.34
CA LYS A 366 -17.12 -0.15 -18.82
C LYS A 366 -17.47 -0.92 -17.55
N GLU A 367 -17.13 -2.22 -17.47
CA GLU A 367 -17.35 -3.04 -16.26
C GLU A 367 -16.57 -2.49 -15.06
N VAL A 368 -15.29 -2.14 -15.26
CA VAL A 368 -14.44 -1.58 -14.20
C VAL A 368 -15.00 -0.24 -13.73
N ALA A 369 -15.36 0.65 -14.65
CA ALA A 369 -15.94 1.95 -14.34
C ALA A 369 -17.29 1.82 -13.59
N GLU A 370 -18.18 0.91 -14.04
CA GLU A 370 -19.47 0.67 -13.38
C GLU A 370 -19.30 0.19 -11.93
N VAL A 371 -18.30 -0.63 -11.65
CA VAL A 371 -18.02 -1.11 -10.29
C VAL A 371 -17.33 -0.02 -9.45
N PHE A 372 -16.31 0.64 -10.01
CA PHE A 372 -15.56 1.68 -9.32
C PHE A 372 -16.46 2.85 -8.94
N PHE A 373 -17.30 3.35 -9.84
CA PHE A 373 -18.21 4.46 -9.57
C PHE A 373 -19.53 4.03 -8.91
N SER A 374 -19.69 2.76 -8.58
CA SER A 374 -20.88 2.28 -7.91
C SER A 374 -20.93 2.76 -6.45
N THR A 375 -22.12 3.21 -6.05
CA THR A 375 -22.48 3.43 -4.65
C THR A 375 -22.79 2.12 -3.91
N TYR A 376 -22.78 1.00 -4.61
CA TYR A 376 -22.91 -0.32 -4.01
C TYR A 376 -21.55 -0.79 -3.47
N ASP A 377 -21.52 -1.26 -2.23
CA ASP A 377 -20.31 -1.85 -1.64
C ASP A 377 -20.13 -3.30 -2.10
N TYR A 378 -19.19 -3.53 -3.02
CA TYR A 378 -18.81 -4.85 -3.51
C TYR A 378 -17.70 -5.50 -2.67
N SER A 379 -17.34 -4.97 -1.49
CA SER A 379 -16.25 -5.53 -0.66
C SER A 379 -16.44 -7.00 -0.27
N GLN A 380 -17.67 -7.52 -0.33
CA GLN A 380 -17.99 -8.94 -0.08
C GLN A 380 -17.80 -9.83 -1.31
N SER A 381 -17.57 -9.26 -2.50
CA SER A 381 -17.35 -9.98 -3.75
C SER A 381 -15.85 -10.09 -4.03
N SER A 382 -15.31 -11.31 -4.04
CA SER A 382 -13.91 -11.54 -4.40
C SER A 382 -13.58 -11.25 -5.88
N THR A 383 -14.59 -11.16 -6.75
CA THR A 383 -14.41 -10.95 -8.19
C THR A 383 -14.62 -9.50 -8.62
N LEU A 384 -15.58 -8.80 -8.02
CA LEU A 384 -15.91 -7.40 -8.33
C LEU A 384 -15.33 -6.42 -7.32
N GLY A 385 -15.22 -6.80 -6.04
CA GLY A 385 -14.74 -5.92 -4.97
C GLY A 385 -13.34 -5.36 -5.20
N THR A 386 -12.50 -6.07 -5.95
CA THR A 386 -11.17 -5.58 -6.34
C THR A 386 -11.21 -4.28 -7.15
N PHE A 387 -12.26 -4.01 -7.94
CA PHE A 387 -12.35 -2.78 -8.74
C PHE A 387 -12.91 -1.58 -7.96
N GLN A 388 -13.19 -1.73 -6.66
CA GLN A 388 -13.41 -0.61 -5.75
C GLN A 388 -12.16 -0.27 -4.94
N ASP A 389 -11.09 -1.04 -5.09
CA ASP A 389 -9.81 -0.80 -4.47
C ASP A 389 -8.98 0.20 -5.29
N THR A 390 -8.46 1.23 -4.63
CA THR A 390 -7.66 2.28 -5.27
C THR A 390 -6.33 1.76 -5.81
N HIS A 391 -5.76 0.72 -5.20
CA HIS A 391 -4.53 0.08 -5.68
C HIS A 391 -4.78 -0.60 -7.02
N THR A 392 -5.92 -1.28 -7.18
CA THR A 392 -6.28 -1.95 -8.44
C THR A 392 -6.51 -0.94 -9.57
N ILE A 393 -7.23 0.16 -9.30
CA ILE A 393 -7.42 1.22 -10.30
C ILE A 393 -6.12 1.95 -10.60
N GLY A 394 -5.27 2.15 -9.59
CA GLY A 394 -3.92 2.68 -9.74
C GLY A 394 -3.04 1.80 -10.63
N ALA A 395 -3.04 0.47 -10.43
CA ALA A 395 -2.30 -0.49 -11.25
C ALA A 395 -2.78 -0.48 -12.71
N ILE A 396 -4.09 -0.33 -12.96
CA ILE A 396 -4.62 -0.13 -14.32
C ILE A 396 -4.04 1.14 -14.95
N ALA A 397 -4.10 2.27 -14.22
CA ALA A 397 -3.55 3.53 -14.72
C ALA A 397 -2.05 3.43 -15.00
N ALA A 398 -1.26 2.85 -14.09
CA ALA A 398 0.18 2.67 -14.23
C ALA A 398 0.53 1.86 -15.47
N ALA A 399 -0.03 0.65 -15.62
CA ALA A 399 0.28 -0.21 -16.76
C ALA A 399 -0.07 0.44 -18.10
N ARG A 400 -1.19 1.17 -18.15
CA ARG A 400 -1.64 1.84 -19.37
C ARG A 400 -0.86 3.08 -19.72
N ILE A 401 -0.55 3.92 -18.74
CA ILE A 401 0.31 5.08 -18.94
C ILE A 401 1.69 4.62 -19.40
N ASN A 402 2.29 3.60 -18.75
CA ASN A 402 3.59 3.09 -19.18
C ASN A 402 3.54 2.58 -20.63
N LEU A 403 2.53 1.80 -21.02
CA LEU A 403 2.38 1.32 -22.40
C LEU A 403 2.37 2.46 -23.43
N ILE A 404 1.62 3.54 -23.16
CA ILE A 404 1.56 4.73 -24.04
C ILE A 404 2.95 5.37 -24.16
N LEU A 405 3.64 5.55 -23.04
CA LEU A 405 4.97 6.19 -23.01
C LEU A 405 6.06 5.30 -23.64
N GLU A 406 5.94 3.98 -23.52
CA GLU A 406 6.83 3.00 -24.16
C GLU A 406 6.67 2.98 -25.68
N LYS A 407 5.43 3.00 -26.19
CA LYS A 407 5.18 3.07 -27.63
C LYS A 407 5.72 4.36 -28.24
N ALA A 408 5.71 5.46 -27.47
CA ALA A 408 6.36 6.71 -27.84
C ALA A 408 7.90 6.70 -27.69
N GLN A 409 8.49 5.58 -27.28
CA GLN A 409 9.94 5.36 -27.13
C GLN A 409 10.62 6.38 -26.21
N LEU A 410 9.92 6.82 -25.17
CA LEU A 410 10.46 7.76 -24.20
C LEU A 410 11.47 7.07 -23.27
N THR A 411 12.59 7.75 -22.99
CA THR A 411 13.54 7.33 -21.96
C THR A 411 12.92 7.45 -20.56
N ASN A 412 13.41 6.71 -19.57
CA ASN A 412 12.88 6.80 -18.19
C ASN A 412 12.87 8.23 -17.64
N VAL A 413 13.90 9.04 -17.93
CA VAL A 413 13.93 10.46 -17.52
C VAL A 413 12.83 11.27 -18.20
N MET A 414 12.53 11.01 -19.48
CA MET A 414 11.41 11.65 -20.18
C MET A 414 10.05 11.18 -19.64
N LYS A 415 9.89 9.88 -19.37
CA LYS A 415 8.68 9.32 -18.75
C LYS A 415 8.43 9.93 -17.37
N LEU A 416 9.48 10.06 -16.56
CA LEU A 416 9.43 10.68 -15.24
C LEU A 416 9.03 12.17 -15.34
N ASN A 417 9.59 12.92 -16.29
CA ASN A 417 9.17 14.30 -16.54
C ASN A 417 7.68 14.39 -16.88
N VAL A 418 7.17 13.51 -17.75
CA VAL A 418 5.74 13.47 -18.10
C VAL A 418 4.85 13.26 -16.89
N ILE A 419 5.14 12.28 -16.03
CA ILE A 419 4.28 12.03 -14.87
C ILE A 419 4.38 13.14 -13.82
N LEU A 420 5.53 13.82 -13.70
CA LEU A 420 5.69 14.98 -12.82
C LEU A 420 4.96 16.22 -13.35
N ASP A 421 5.10 16.51 -14.65
CA ASP A 421 4.37 17.60 -15.32
C ASP A 421 2.86 17.36 -15.28
N TRP A 422 2.42 16.10 -15.32
CA TRP A 422 1.01 15.71 -15.15
C TRP A 422 0.46 16.15 -13.79
N LEU A 423 1.19 15.87 -12.70
CA LEU A 423 0.80 16.34 -11.36
C LEU A 423 0.79 17.86 -11.24
N GLU A 424 1.78 18.54 -11.82
CA GLU A 424 1.85 20.00 -11.79
C GLU A 424 0.65 20.63 -12.51
N LEU A 425 0.25 20.05 -13.65
CA LEU A 425 -0.93 20.50 -14.39
C LEU A 425 -2.22 20.23 -13.59
N MET A 426 -2.36 19.04 -13.01
CA MET A 426 -3.51 18.71 -12.15
C MET A 426 -3.62 19.65 -10.95
N ASN A 427 -2.49 19.96 -10.29
CA ASN A 427 -2.45 20.90 -9.18
C ASN A 427 -2.81 22.32 -9.61
N ALA A 428 -2.29 22.79 -10.75
CA ALA A 428 -2.60 24.12 -11.28
C ALA A 428 -4.07 24.30 -11.66
N GLU A 429 -4.76 23.21 -12.01
CA GLU A 429 -6.18 23.20 -12.41
C GLU A 429 -7.12 22.74 -11.28
N PHE A 430 -6.60 22.46 -10.08
CA PHE A 430 -7.35 21.82 -9.00
C PHE A 430 -8.61 22.59 -8.61
N ASP A 431 -8.50 23.89 -8.34
CA ASP A 431 -9.63 24.75 -7.93
C ASP A 431 -10.73 24.84 -9.00
N ALA A 432 -10.38 24.71 -10.28
CA ALA A 432 -11.34 24.75 -11.37
C ALA A 432 -12.06 23.40 -11.55
N LYS A 433 -11.46 22.31 -11.07
CA LYS A 433 -11.93 20.94 -11.26
C LYS A 433 -12.54 20.34 -9.99
N VAL A 434 -12.29 20.93 -8.82
CA VAL A 434 -12.90 20.51 -7.57
C VAL A 434 -14.40 20.77 -7.62
N GLY A 435 -15.20 19.71 -7.43
CA GLY A 435 -16.66 19.76 -7.54
C GLY A 435 -17.24 19.29 -8.88
N LEU A 436 -16.40 18.87 -9.83
CA LEU A 436 -16.86 18.04 -10.94
C LEU A 436 -17.44 16.72 -10.43
N GLU A 437 -18.36 16.14 -11.19
CA GLU A 437 -18.80 14.77 -10.94
C GLU A 437 -17.60 13.83 -10.97
N VAL A 438 -17.60 12.79 -10.13
CA VAL A 438 -16.40 11.97 -9.89
C VAL A 438 -15.87 11.32 -11.18
N GLU A 439 -16.78 10.86 -12.05
CA GLU A 439 -16.43 10.29 -13.36
C GLU A 439 -15.77 11.31 -14.30
N GLU A 440 -16.24 12.56 -14.25
CA GLU A 440 -15.71 13.67 -15.05
C GLU A 440 -14.35 14.12 -14.50
N TYR A 441 -14.20 14.18 -13.18
CA TYR A 441 -12.92 14.45 -12.55
C TYR A 441 -11.83 13.45 -12.95
N MET A 442 -12.16 12.14 -12.98
CA MET A 442 -11.23 11.12 -13.45
C MET A 442 -10.86 11.31 -14.92
N PHE A 443 -11.82 11.62 -15.78
CA PHE A 443 -11.55 11.92 -17.19
C PHE A 443 -10.64 13.14 -17.34
N GLU A 444 -10.89 14.21 -16.60
CA GLU A 444 -10.07 15.43 -16.63
C GLU A 444 -8.64 15.21 -16.13
N GLY A 445 -8.45 14.29 -15.18
CA GLY A 445 -7.12 13.82 -14.78
C GLY A 445 -6.39 13.12 -15.92
N LEU A 446 -7.05 12.20 -16.63
CA LEU A 446 -6.47 11.51 -17.81
C LEU A 446 -6.24 12.46 -18.99
N ASN A 447 -7.09 13.47 -19.16
CA ASN A 447 -6.94 14.50 -20.18
C ASN A 447 -5.75 15.44 -19.90
N ALA A 448 -5.47 15.73 -18.62
CA ALA A 448 -4.26 16.41 -18.21
C ALA A 448 -3.00 15.59 -18.58
N PHE A 449 -3.02 14.27 -18.35
CA PHE A 449 -1.94 13.38 -18.80
C PHE A 449 -1.77 13.43 -20.33
N LYS A 450 -2.86 13.31 -21.11
CA LYS A 450 -2.83 13.44 -22.58
C LYS A 450 -2.17 14.75 -23.01
N THR A 451 -2.52 15.86 -22.36
CA THR A 451 -1.99 17.19 -22.67
C THR A 451 -0.48 17.25 -22.46
N VAL A 452 0.01 16.72 -21.33
CA VAL A 452 1.45 16.69 -21.03
C VAL A 452 2.20 15.74 -21.95
N PHE A 453 1.63 14.57 -22.25
CA PHE A 453 2.18 13.63 -23.23
C PHE A 453 2.40 14.32 -24.59
N LEU A 454 1.38 15.00 -25.12
CA LEU A 454 1.45 15.73 -26.39
C LEU A 454 2.55 16.80 -26.39
N ARG A 455 2.69 17.55 -25.29
CA ARG A 455 3.79 18.52 -25.13
C ARG A 455 5.16 17.83 -25.19
N GLN A 456 5.32 16.70 -24.50
CA GLN A 456 6.58 15.95 -24.46
C GLN A 456 6.99 15.42 -25.83
N VAL A 457 6.03 14.96 -26.64
CA VAL A 457 6.29 14.45 -28.00
C VAL A 457 6.26 15.56 -29.07
N GLY A 458 6.03 16.82 -28.68
CA GLY A 458 6.03 17.97 -29.58
C GLY A 458 4.85 18.00 -30.56
N GLN A 459 3.67 17.56 -30.13
CA GLN A 459 2.46 17.44 -30.95
C GLN A 459 1.31 18.27 -30.37
N GLU A 460 0.41 18.74 -31.23
CA GLU A 460 -0.83 19.43 -30.81
C GLU A 460 -2.01 18.47 -30.66
N GLN A 461 -1.97 17.34 -31.37
CA GLN A 461 -3.03 16.33 -31.40
C GLN A 461 -2.43 14.93 -31.48
N LEU A 462 -3.17 13.93 -30.99
CA LEU A 462 -2.79 12.53 -31.10
C LEU A 462 -2.78 12.10 -32.57
N THR A 463 -1.79 11.31 -32.96
CA THR A 463 -1.85 10.54 -34.21
C THR A 463 -2.95 9.49 -34.13
N ALA A 464 -3.37 8.94 -35.28
CA ALA A 464 -4.38 7.88 -35.29
C ALA A 464 -3.96 6.64 -34.47
N GLU A 465 -2.66 6.32 -34.45
CA GLU A 465 -2.12 5.21 -33.66
C GLU A 465 -2.14 5.54 -32.16
N GLN A 466 -1.70 6.73 -31.76
CA GLN A 466 -1.75 7.15 -30.36
C GLN A 466 -3.20 7.27 -29.85
N LEU A 467 -4.13 7.80 -30.66
CA LEU A 467 -5.55 7.84 -30.29
C LEU A 467 -6.08 6.43 -30.02
N LYS A 468 -5.76 5.48 -30.89
CA LYS A 468 -6.10 4.08 -30.67
C LYS A 468 -5.49 3.54 -29.38
N ASP A 469 -4.24 3.87 -29.07
CA ASP A 469 -3.60 3.46 -27.82
C ASP A 469 -4.30 4.01 -26.58
N PHE A 470 -4.69 5.29 -26.60
CA PHE A 470 -5.48 5.91 -25.51
C PHE A 470 -6.87 5.26 -25.37
N GLN A 471 -7.53 4.97 -26.48
CA GLN A 471 -8.85 4.30 -26.50
C GLN A 471 -8.78 2.86 -26.01
N GLU A 472 -7.72 2.11 -26.34
CA GLU A 472 -7.49 0.75 -25.83
C GLU A 472 -7.08 0.75 -24.35
N ALA A 473 -6.36 1.78 -23.90
CA ALA A 473 -5.97 1.96 -22.52
C ALA A 473 -7.15 2.28 -21.60
N PHE A 474 -8.02 3.19 -22.05
CA PHE A 474 -9.15 3.69 -21.29
C PHE A 474 -10.46 3.57 -22.10
N PRO A 475 -10.94 2.34 -22.39
CA PRO A 475 -12.10 2.12 -23.27
C PRO A 475 -13.37 2.82 -22.82
N TYR A 476 -13.58 2.99 -21.51
CA TYR A 476 -14.73 3.71 -20.97
C TYR A 476 -14.79 5.18 -21.44
N TYR A 477 -13.63 5.79 -21.72
CA TYR A 477 -13.53 7.18 -22.18
C TYR A 477 -13.20 7.29 -23.68
N ALA A 478 -13.27 6.20 -24.44
CA ALA A 478 -12.79 6.16 -25.82
C ALA A 478 -13.40 7.22 -26.74
N GLU A 479 -14.70 7.52 -26.57
CA GLU A 479 -15.42 8.53 -27.37
C GLU A 479 -15.12 9.97 -26.93
N LYS A 480 -14.48 10.17 -25.76
CA LYS A 480 -14.15 11.49 -25.21
C LYS A 480 -12.73 11.95 -25.54
N PHE A 481 -11.84 11.05 -25.98
CA PHE A 481 -10.47 11.39 -26.37
C PHE A 481 -10.38 12.00 -27.76
#